data_AF-A0A533UTR7-F1
#
_entry.id   AF-A0A533UTR7-F1
#
_cell.length_a   1.000
_cell.length_b   1.000
_cell.length_c   1.000
_cell.angle_alpha   90.00
_cell.angle_beta   90.00
_cell.angle_gamma   90.00
#
_symmetry.space_group_name_H-M   'P 1'
#
loop_
_entity.id
_entity.type
_entity.pdbx_description
1 polymer ?
#
loop_
_entity_poly.entity_id
_entity_poly.type
_entity_poly.pdbx_seq_one_letter_code
_entity_poly.pdbx_strand_id
1 'polypeptide(L)' 'GNPASAILDYNKKEKFDLVIMGSRGLGKFKELILGSVSSKIMHHSPCAVLLIR' A
#
# COMPACT_ATOMS: atom_id res chain seq x y z
N GLY A 1 -3.37 14.65 4.81
CA GLY A 1 -2.12 14.32 4.11
C GLY A 1 -2.35 13.23 3.07
N ASN A 2 -1.32 12.85 2.30
CA ASN A 2 -1.38 11.73 1.34
C ASN A 2 -0.62 10.50 1.91
N PRO A 3 -1.31 9.50 2.47
CA PRO A 3 -0.66 8.37 3.14
C PRO A 3 0.29 7.58 2.25
N ALA A 4 -0.10 7.36 0.99
CA ALA A 4 0.72 6.59 0.05
C ALA A 4 2.04 7.30 -0.24
N SER A 5 2.03 8.61 -0.45
CA SER A 5 3.27 9.37 -0.67
C SER A 5 4.18 9.29 0.55
N ALA A 6 3.65 9.48 1.76
CA ALA A 6 4.44 9.44 2.99
C ALA A 6 5.10 8.07 3.22
N ILE A 7 4.36 6.97 2.98
CA ILE A 7 4.88 5.60 3.12
C ILE A 7 5.97 5.32 2.09
N LEU A 8 5.77 5.74 0.84
CA LEU A 8 6.77 5.54 -0.23
C LEU A 8 8.05 6.34 0.04
N ASP A 9 7.94 7.58 0.51
CA ASP A 9 9.09 8.41 0.85
C ASP A 9 9.89 7.81 2.01
N TYR A 10 9.20 7.25 3.00
CA TYR A 10 9.84 6.55 4.11
C TYR A 10 10.54 5.27 3.65
N ASN A 11 9.87 4.47 2.81
CA ASN A 11 10.43 3.22 2.28
C ASN A 11 11.72 3.45 1.46
N LYS A 12 11.73 4.50 0.63
CA LYS A 12 12.92 4.90 -0.13
C LYS A 12 14.11 5.29 0.74
N LYS A 13 13.87 5.88 1.92
CA LYS A 13 14.92 6.32 2.84
C LYS A 13 15.51 5.15 3.62
N GLU A 14 14.66 4.29 4.15
CA GLU A 14 15.06 3.24 5.10
C GLU A 14 15.38 1.88 4.44
N LYS A 15 15.17 1.74 3.11
CA LYS A 15 15.50 0.54 2.33
C LYS A 15 14.90 -0.76 2.89
N PHE A 16 13.59 -0.80 3.10
CA PHE A 16 12.94 -2.04 3.51
C PHE A 16 12.90 -3.07 2.38
N ASP A 17 12.94 -4.34 2.73
CA ASP A 17 12.80 -5.44 1.75
C ASP A 17 11.33 -5.85 1.51
N LEU A 18 10.43 -5.50 2.44
CA LEU A 18 9.01 -5.87 2.37
C LEU A 18 8.10 -4.83 3.06
N VAL A 19 7.01 -4.46 2.38
CA VAL A 19 5.90 -3.69 2.96
C VAL A 19 4.69 -4.58 3.14
N ILE A 20 4.20 -4.69 4.38
CA ILE A 20 2.99 -5.46 4.70
C ILE A 20 1.84 -4.51 5.01
N MET A 21 0.69 -4.75 4.40
CA MET A 21 -0.45 -3.85 4.53
C MET A 21 -1.79 -4.56 4.38
N GLY A 22 -2.76 -4.13 5.19
CA GLY A 22 -4.12 -4.63 5.13
C GLY A 22 -4.89 -4.02 3.96
N SER A 23 -5.75 -4.82 3.36
CA SER A 23 -6.75 -4.40 2.37
C SER A 23 -8.14 -4.60 2.96
N ARG A 24 -8.68 -3.55 3.59
CA ARG A 24 -10.07 -3.58 4.07
C ARG A 24 -10.97 -2.97 3.00
N GLY A 25 -11.87 -3.79 2.44
CA GLY A 25 -12.95 -3.29 1.58
C GLY A 25 -13.97 -2.52 2.43
N LEU A 26 -14.09 -1.20 2.21
CA LEU A 26 -15.08 -0.36 2.89
C LEU A 26 -16.36 -0.24 2.03
N GLY A 27 -17.52 -0.58 2.62
CA GLY A 27 -18.83 -0.30 2.04
C GLY A 27 -19.09 -0.96 0.67
N LYS A 28 -19.67 -0.20 -0.27
CA LYS A 28 -20.04 -0.65 -1.64
C LYS A 28 -18.84 -1.09 -2.50
N PHE A 29 -17.62 -0.92 -2.01
CA PHE A 29 -16.38 -1.30 -2.70
C PHE A 29 -15.75 -2.58 -2.16
N LYS A 30 -16.52 -3.44 -1.47
CA LYS A 30 -16.05 -4.77 -1.05
C LYS A 30 -15.51 -5.63 -2.20
N GLU A 31 -16.01 -5.41 -3.42
CA GLU A 31 -15.53 -6.08 -4.64
C GLU A 31 -14.23 -5.48 -5.19
N LEU A 32 -13.88 -4.24 -4.81
CA LEU A 32 -12.62 -3.63 -5.17
C LEU A 32 -11.53 -4.16 -4.22
N ILE A 33 -10.86 -5.23 -4.67
CA ILE A 33 -9.84 -5.96 -3.89
C ILE A 33 -8.68 -5.04 -3.45
N LEU A 34 -8.41 -3.97 -4.20
CA LEU A 34 -7.36 -2.99 -3.91
C LEU A 34 -7.93 -1.58 -3.64
N GLY A 35 -7.75 -1.07 -2.42
CA GLY A 35 -8.00 0.33 -2.10
C GLY A 35 -7.01 1.29 -2.78
N SER A 36 -7.35 2.58 -2.84
CA SER A 36 -6.53 3.60 -3.54
C SER A 36 -5.10 3.72 -3.00
N VAL A 37 -4.93 3.68 -1.68
CA VAL A 37 -3.61 3.69 -1.03
C VAL A 37 -2.85 2.40 -1.37
N SER A 38 -3.52 1.25 -1.25
CA SER A 38 -2.88 -0.04 -1.48
C SER A 38 -2.45 -0.23 -2.92
N SER A 39 -3.28 0.20 -3.85
CA SER A 39 -2.93 0.25 -5.27
C SER A 39 -1.72 1.15 -5.52
N LYS A 40 -1.71 2.36 -4.96
CA LYS A 40 -0.58 3.27 -5.18
C LYS A 40 0.75 2.73 -4.63
N ILE A 41 0.74 2.09 -3.47
CA ILE A 41 1.95 1.46 -2.90
C ILE A 41 2.39 0.27 -3.76
N MET A 42 1.48 -0.61 -4.18
CA MET A 42 1.80 -1.77 -5.00
C MET A 42 2.51 -1.39 -6.30
N HIS A 43 2.13 -0.27 -6.94
CA HIS A 43 2.71 0.16 -8.20
C HIS A 43 4.04 0.94 -8.06
N HIS A 44 4.34 1.51 -6.89
CA HIS A 44 5.47 2.46 -6.74
C HIS A 44 6.46 2.07 -5.64
N SER A 45 6.20 1.00 -4.89
CA SER A 45 7.10 0.53 -3.85
C SER A 45 8.44 0.09 -4.46
N PRO A 46 9.58 0.51 -3.89
CA PRO A 46 10.90 0.03 -4.32
C PRO A 46 11.17 -1.44 -3.94
N CYS A 47 10.31 -2.04 -3.11
CA CYS A 47 10.46 -3.40 -2.62
C CYS A 47 9.14 -4.17 -2.64
N ALA A 48 9.20 -5.46 -2.30
CA ALA A 48 8.05 -6.34 -2.32
C ALA A 48 6.89 -5.80 -1.45
N VAL A 49 5.65 -6.07 -1.87
CA VAL A 49 4.44 -5.67 -1.15
C VAL A 49 3.57 -6.88 -0.91
N LEU A 50 3.26 -7.15 0.36
CA LEU A 50 2.33 -8.20 0.77
C LEU A 50 1.02 -7.58 1.26
N LEU A 51 -0.08 -7.93 0.57
CA LEU A 51 -1.43 -7.52 0.96
C LEU A 51 -2.09 -8.63 1.79
N ILE A 52 -2.58 -8.25 2.97
CA ILE A 52 -3.34 -9.15 3.86
C ILE A 52 -4.82 -8.73 3.84
N ARG A 53 -5.72 -9.72 3.91
CA ARG A 53 -7.18 -9.53 3.96
C ARG A 53 -7.69 -9.70 5.37
#